data_AF-A0A556C5C7-F1
#
_entry.id   AF-A0A556C5C7-F1
#
_cell.length_a   1.000
_cell.length_b   1.000
_cell.length_c   1.000
_cell.angle_alpha   90.00
_cell.angle_beta   90.00
_cell.angle_gamma   90.00
#
_symmetry.space_group_name_H-M   'P 1'
#
loop_
_entity.id
_entity.type
_entity.pdbx_description
1 polymer ?
#
loop_
_entity_poly.entity_id
_entity_poly.type
_entity_poly.pdbx_seq_one_letter_code
_entity_poly.pdbx_strand_id
1 'polypeptide(L)'
;MNQDISPTGDDLRDTGQTIVTANDAVEANAGKIIRDTIGWLIESGQHFSADDIRAELEGNDLVARAMFKRPNLLPAIIGAASRKGLIEPIGIVKPTRPSRHSNRNLIWRATAQGRAAA
;
A
#
# COMPACT_ATOMS: atom_id res chain seq x y z
N MET A 1 -8.45 9.42 -48.79
CA MET A 1 -8.55 10.65 -47.97
C MET A 1 -8.56 10.20 -46.51
N ASN A 2 -7.40 10.21 -45.85
CA ASN A 2 -7.33 10.02 -44.41
C ASN A 2 -7.55 11.41 -43.81
N GLN A 3 -8.68 11.62 -43.14
CA GLN A 3 -8.84 12.80 -42.29
C GLN A 3 -8.12 12.51 -40.99
N ASP A 4 -6.99 13.20 -40.76
CA ASP A 4 -6.41 13.34 -39.42
C ASP A 4 -7.37 14.20 -38.59
N ILE A 5 -8.32 13.53 -37.94
CA ILE A 5 -9.20 14.16 -36.96
C ILE A 5 -8.35 14.32 -35.69
N SER A 6 -7.76 15.49 -35.51
CA SER A 6 -7.09 15.84 -34.26
C SER A 6 -8.10 15.75 -33.11
N PRO A 7 -7.77 15.05 -32.01
CA PRO A 7 -8.67 14.91 -30.88
C PRO A 7 -9.08 16.28 -30.36
N THR A 8 -10.37 16.46 -30.12
CA THR A 8 -10.90 17.72 -29.58
C THR A 8 -10.51 17.88 -28.11
N GLY A 9 -10.65 19.10 -27.58
CA GLY A 9 -10.38 19.37 -26.16
C GLY A 9 -11.23 18.51 -25.21
N ASP A 10 -12.45 18.16 -25.62
CA ASP A 10 -13.33 17.28 -24.87
C ASP A 10 -12.84 15.82 -24.91
N ASP A 11 -12.38 15.34 -26.08
CA ASP A 11 -11.78 13.99 -26.20
C ASP A 11 -10.54 13.83 -25.31
N LEU A 12 -9.70 14.87 -25.23
CA LEU A 12 -8.51 14.89 -24.37
C LEU A 12 -8.89 14.90 -22.89
N ARG A 13 -9.94 15.64 -22.51
CA ARG A 13 -10.46 15.70 -21.14
C ARG A 13 -11.01 14.35 -20.70
N ASP A 14 -11.84 13.71 -21.51
CA ASP A 14 -12.46 12.42 -21.18
C ASP A 14 -11.43 11.29 -21.12
N THR A 15 -10.45 11.32 -22.03
CA THR A 15 -9.30 10.41 -21.99
C THR A 15 -8.48 10.62 -20.70
N GLY A 16 -8.23 11.88 -20.34
CA GLY A 16 -7.54 12.22 -19.08
C GLY A 16 -8.29 11.71 -17.85
N GLN A 17 -9.60 11.93 -17.79
CA GLN A 17 -10.45 11.48 -16.68
C GLN A 17 -10.45 9.95 -16.56
N THR A 18 -10.54 9.24 -17.68
CA THR A 18 -10.49 7.77 -17.74
C THR A 18 -9.17 7.23 -17.19
N ILE A 19 -8.05 7.85 -17.55
CA ILE A 19 -6.71 7.46 -17.05
C ILE A 19 -6.61 7.68 -15.53
N VAL A 20 -7.15 8.77 -15.01
CA VAL A 20 -7.15 9.05 -13.57
C VAL A 20 -7.96 8.00 -12.82
N THR A 21 -9.20 7.74 -13.25
CA THR A 21 -10.07 6.74 -12.61
C THR A 21 -9.49 5.33 -12.66
N ALA A 22 -8.87 4.95 -13.78
CA ALA A 22 -8.19 3.66 -13.90
C ALA A 22 -6.99 3.54 -12.94
N ASN A 23 -6.19 4.60 -12.80
CA ASN A 23 -5.09 4.60 -11.83
C ASN A 23 -5.61 4.53 -10.38
N ASP A 24 -6.67 5.25 -10.05
CA ASP A 24 -7.27 5.22 -8.71
C ASP A 24 -7.81 3.82 -8.36
N ALA A 25 -8.43 3.13 -9.33
CA ALA A 25 -8.91 1.75 -9.13
C ALA A 25 -7.74 0.76 -8.91
N VAL A 26 -6.66 0.88 -9.69
CA VAL A 26 -5.43 0.10 -9.54
C VAL A 26 -4.83 0.32 -8.15
N GLU A 27 -4.80 1.55 -7.68
CA GLU A 27 -4.29 1.90 -6.36
C GLU A 27 -5.20 1.44 -5.22
N ALA A 28 -6.52 1.53 -5.38
CA ALA A 28 -7.49 1.02 -4.43
C ALA A 28 -7.34 -0.50 -4.25
N ASN A 29 -7.12 -1.23 -5.35
CA ASN A 29 -6.87 -2.66 -5.34
C ASN A 29 -5.55 -3.01 -4.65
N ALA A 30 -4.46 -2.30 -4.96
CA ALA A 30 -3.18 -2.48 -4.25
C ALA A 30 -3.32 -2.18 -2.75
N GLY A 31 -4.03 -1.11 -2.39
CA GLY A 31 -4.30 -0.76 -1.00
C GLY A 31 -5.13 -1.81 -0.27
N LYS A 32 -6.07 -2.47 -0.96
CA LYS A 32 -6.85 -3.58 -0.41
C LYS A 32 -5.93 -4.77 -0.11
N ILE A 33 -5.09 -5.19 -1.05
CA ILE A 33 -4.17 -6.31 -0.88
C ILE A 33 -3.23 -6.09 0.31
N ILE A 34 -2.66 -4.89 0.45
CA ILE A 34 -1.80 -4.55 1.59
C ILE A 34 -2.58 -4.62 2.92
N ARG A 35 -3.83 -4.13 2.96
CA ARG A 35 -4.67 -4.23 4.15
C ARG A 35 -4.99 -5.68 4.51
N ASP A 36 -5.34 -6.49 3.53
CA ASP A 36 -5.62 -7.92 3.73
C ASP A 36 -4.39 -8.66 4.27
N THR A 37 -3.20 -8.34 3.75
CA THR A 37 -1.92 -8.89 4.23
C THR A 37 -1.65 -8.52 5.69
N ILE A 38 -1.90 -7.26 6.06
CA ILE A 38 -1.80 -6.83 7.47
C ILE A 38 -2.84 -7.54 8.34
N GLY A 39 -4.06 -7.75 7.82
CA GLY A 39 -5.11 -8.52 8.51
C GLY A 39 -4.63 -9.94 8.83
N TRP A 40 -4.10 -10.65 7.84
CA TRP A 40 -3.53 -11.98 8.04
C TRP A 40 -2.38 -11.99 9.08
N LEU A 41 -1.48 -11.01 9.03
CA LEU A 41 -0.41 -10.88 10.04
C LEU A 41 -0.97 -10.63 11.45
N ILE A 42 -2.06 -9.86 11.57
CA ILE A 42 -2.77 -9.64 12.83
C ILE A 42 -3.37 -10.95 13.35
N GLU A 43 -4.06 -11.71 12.49
CA GLU A 43 -4.66 -13.02 12.81
C GLU A 43 -3.61 -14.03 13.26
N SER A 44 -2.47 -14.08 12.58
CA SER A 44 -1.34 -14.96 12.92
C SER A 44 -0.81 -14.71 14.35
N GLY A 45 -1.03 -13.49 14.86
CA GLY A 45 -0.57 -13.05 16.17
C GLY A 45 0.95 -12.87 16.26
N GLN A 46 1.69 -13.07 15.17
CA GLN A 46 3.13 -12.89 15.10
C GLN A 46 3.50 -11.41 15.07
N HIS A 47 4.75 -11.12 15.46
CA HIS A 47 5.33 -9.79 15.28
C HIS A 47 5.79 -9.63 13.84
N PHE A 48 5.63 -8.44 13.29
CA PHE A 48 6.01 -8.16 11.91
C PHE A 48 6.52 -6.73 11.74
N SER A 49 7.29 -6.49 10.68
CA SER A 49 7.84 -5.21 10.28
C SER A 49 7.32 -4.79 8.90
N ALA A 50 7.69 -3.59 8.46
CA ALA A 50 7.38 -3.17 7.09
C ALA A 50 8.14 -3.99 6.04
N ASP A 51 9.25 -4.64 6.41
CA ASP A 51 10.00 -5.51 5.51
C ASP A 51 9.34 -6.89 5.38
N ASP A 52 8.76 -7.41 6.45
CA ASP A 52 8.00 -8.66 6.41
C ASP A 52 6.75 -8.51 5.51
N ILE A 53 6.01 -7.39 5.65
CA ILE A 53 4.89 -7.09 4.74
C ILE A 53 5.35 -7.02 3.28
N ARG A 54 6.54 -6.47 3.01
CA ARG A 54 7.08 -6.42 1.64
C ARG A 54 7.44 -7.80 1.12
N ALA A 55 7.98 -8.67 1.97
CA ALA A 55 8.30 -10.05 1.62
C ALA A 55 7.04 -10.84 1.25
N GLU A 56 5.96 -10.70 2.04
CA GLU A 56 4.66 -11.34 1.73
C GLU A 56 4.03 -10.85 0.42
N LEU A 57 4.38 -9.63 0.00
CA LEU A 57 3.87 -9.00 -1.23
C LEU A 57 4.83 -9.18 -2.42
N GLU A 58 5.93 -9.91 -2.24
CA GLU A 58 6.87 -10.19 -3.32
C GLU A 58 6.18 -11.00 -4.43
N GLY A 59 6.43 -10.63 -5.69
CA GLY A 59 5.73 -11.21 -6.84
C GLY A 59 4.34 -10.63 -7.14
N ASN A 60 3.82 -9.71 -6.31
CA ASN A 60 2.58 -9.00 -6.64
C ASN A 60 2.86 -7.75 -7.48
N ASP A 61 2.79 -7.89 -8.81
CA ASP A 61 3.08 -6.81 -9.77
C ASP A 61 2.23 -5.55 -9.57
N LEU A 62 0.96 -5.73 -9.22
CA LEU A 62 0.02 -4.63 -8.97
C LEU A 62 0.49 -3.77 -7.79
N VAL A 63 0.81 -4.43 -6.67
CA VAL A 63 1.31 -3.79 -5.46
C VAL A 63 2.69 -3.19 -5.70
N ALA A 64 3.59 -3.90 -6.36
CA ALA A 64 4.94 -3.42 -6.70
C ALA A 64 4.87 -2.12 -7.51
N ARG A 65 4.03 -2.07 -8.55
CA ARG A 65 3.81 -0.87 -9.37
C ARG A 65 3.20 0.27 -8.55
N ALA A 66 2.21 -0.01 -7.71
CA ALA A 66 1.59 1.00 -6.86
C ALA A 66 2.57 1.59 -5.84
N MET A 67 3.36 0.76 -5.17
CA MET A 67 4.39 1.18 -4.22
C MET A 67 5.56 1.91 -4.88
N PHE A 68 5.89 1.58 -6.13
CA PHE A 68 6.87 2.33 -6.92
C PHE A 68 6.38 3.76 -7.21
N LYS A 69 5.12 3.91 -7.67
CA LYS A 69 4.51 5.23 -7.93
C LYS A 69 4.27 6.03 -6.64
N ARG A 70 3.88 5.34 -5.55
CA ARG A 70 3.55 5.94 -4.25
C ARG A 70 4.39 5.31 -3.12
N PRO A 71 5.62 5.81 -2.89
CA PRO A 71 6.53 5.22 -1.90
C PRO A 71 5.98 5.26 -0.46
N ASN A 72 5.02 6.15 -0.18
CA ASN A 72 4.39 6.30 1.13
C ASN A 72 3.10 5.47 1.31
N LEU A 73 2.67 4.70 0.31
CA LEU A 73 1.44 3.90 0.39
C LEU A 73 1.46 2.92 1.57
N LEU A 74 2.51 2.11 1.67
CA LEU A 74 2.65 1.14 2.76
C LEU A 74 2.75 1.83 4.14
N PRO A 75 3.63 2.84 4.36
CA PRO A 75 3.65 3.61 5.60
C PRO A 75 2.29 4.21 5.99
N ALA A 76 1.53 4.74 5.02
CA ALA A 76 0.22 5.32 5.29
C ALA A 76 -0.80 4.27 5.76
N ILE A 77 -0.78 3.08 5.17
CA ILE A 77 -1.68 1.98 5.55
C ILE A 77 -1.32 1.43 6.94
N ILE A 78 -0.02 1.22 7.22
CA ILE A 78 0.45 0.81 8.56
C ILE A 78 0.03 1.87 9.60
N GLY A 79 0.27 3.16 9.31
CA GLY A 79 -0.11 4.26 10.20
C GLY A 79 -1.63 4.36 10.43
N ALA A 80 -2.45 4.01 9.44
CA ALA A 80 -3.90 3.93 9.59
C ALA A 80 -4.32 2.75 10.50
N ALA A 81 -3.72 1.57 10.34
CA ALA A 81 -3.99 0.42 11.20
C ALA A 81 -3.59 0.69 12.66
N SER A 82 -2.44 1.32 12.88
CA SER A 82 -1.99 1.71 14.22
C SER A 82 -2.91 2.74 14.87
N ARG A 83 -3.31 3.80 14.14
CA ARG A 83 -4.27 4.80 14.67
C ARG A 83 -5.64 4.21 15.00
N LYS A 84 -6.05 3.14 14.32
CA LYS A 84 -7.29 2.39 14.63
C LYS A 84 -7.13 1.46 15.84
N GLY A 85 -5.95 1.39 16.44
CA GLY A 85 -5.67 0.51 17.58
C GLY A 85 -5.54 -0.96 17.21
N LEU A 86 -5.38 -1.31 15.92
CA LEU A 86 -5.27 -2.71 15.49
C LEU A 86 -3.87 -3.30 15.76
N ILE A 87 -2.85 -2.44 15.68
CA ILE A 87 -1.45 -2.78 15.89
C ILE A 87 -0.76 -1.72 16.73
N GLU A 88 0.26 -2.13 17.47
CA GLU A 88 1.09 -1.23 18.26
C GLU A 88 2.58 -1.50 18.08
N PRO A 89 3.42 -0.46 18.15
CA PRO A 89 4.86 -0.62 17.98
C PRO A 89 5.48 -1.21 19.26
N ILE A 90 6.34 -2.21 19.09
CA ILE A 90 7.04 -2.88 20.22
C ILE A 90 8.55 -2.78 20.12
N GLY A 91 9.07 -2.24 19.03
CA GLY A 91 10.51 -2.14 18.82
C GLY A 91 10.87 -1.52 17.48
N ILE A 92 12.16 -1.55 17.18
CA ILE A 92 12.74 -1.13 15.91
C ILE A 92 13.60 -2.28 15.41
N VAL A 93 13.55 -2.56 14.12
CA VAL A 93 14.46 -3.49 13.44
C VAL A 93 15.31 -2.73 12.43
N LYS A 94 16.53 -3.22 12.17
CA LYS A 94 17.37 -2.67 11.11
C LYS A 94 16.70 -2.95 9.75
N PRO A 95 16.44 -1.93 8.90
CA PRO A 95 15.87 -2.17 7.58
C PRO A 95 16.78 -3.05 6.71
N THR A 96 16.20 -3.94 5.91
CA THR A 96 16.94 -4.72 4.91
C THR A 96 17.31 -3.87 3.69
N ARG A 97 16.54 -2.80 3.42
CA ARG A 97 16.75 -1.85 2.31
C ARG A 97 17.56 -0.62 2.74
N PRO A 98 18.35 0.00 1.84
CA PRO A 98 18.89 1.34 2.05
C PRO A 98 17.77 2.32 2.41
N SER A 99 17.88 2.95 3.59
CA SER A 99 16.89 3.90 4.10
C SER A 99 16.67 5.03 3.09
N ARG A 100 15.46 5.14 2.56
CA ARG A 100 15.00 6.38 1.90
C ARG A 100 14.44 7.28 2.99
N HIS A 101 15.34 8.07 3.60
CA HIS A 101 15.05 9.09 4.61
C HIS A 101 14.43 8.58 5.93
N SER A 102 15.23 8.63 7.02
CA SER A 102 14.88 8.74 8.46
C SER A 102 13.67 7.97 9.05
N ASN A 103 13.02 7.06 8.33
CA ASN A 103 11.82 6.40 8.83
C ASN A 103 12.23 5.13 9.59
N ARG A 104 11.92 5.08 10.87
CA ARG A 104 12.22 3.93 11.74
C ARG A 104 11.44 2.72 11.23
N ASN A 105 12.14 1.63 10.90
CA ASN A 105 11.44 0.37 10.61
C ASN A 105 11.00 -0.24 11.94
N LEU A 106 9.74 0.01 12.30
CA LEU A 106 9.16 -0.46 13.55
C LEU A 106 8.78 -1.93 13.45
N ILE A 107 8.89 -2.62 14.59
CA ILE A 107 8.28 -3.93 14.80
C ILE A 107 6.91 -3.70 15.40
N TRP A 108 5.90 -4.34 14.83
CA TRP A 108 4.50 -4.25 15.21
C TRP A 108 4.04 -5.56 15.82
N ARG A 109 3.09 -5.47 16.75
CA ARG A 109 2.28 -6.61 17.18
C ARG A 109 0.80 -6.28 17.05
N ALA A 110 -0.01 -7.32 16.88
CA ALA A 110 -1.46 -7.22 17.00
C ALA A 110 -1.86 -6.83 18.42
N THR A 111 -2.81 -5.91 18.56
CA THR A 111 -3.47 -5.64 19.84
C THR A 111 -4.61 -6.63 20.06
N ALA A 112 -5.20 -6.65 21.26
CA ALA A 112 -6.42 -7.42 21.52
C ALA A 112 -7.58 -7.00 20.58
N GLN A 113 -7.71 -5.70 20.32
CA GLN A 113 -8.70 -5.17 19.37
C GLN A 113 -8.40 -5.60 17.93
N GLY A 114 -7.13 -5.56 17.53
CA GLY A 114 -6.69 -6.02 16.22
C GLY A 114 -7.10 -7.46 15.97
N ARG A 115 -6.80 -8.36 16.91
CA ARG A 115 -7.16 -9.78 16.81
C ARG A 115 -8.67 -10.04 16.82
N ALA A 116 -9.46 -9.19 17.48
CA ALA A 116 -10.91 -9.32 17.50
C ALA A 116 -11.59 -8.78 16.23
N ALA A 117 -10.89 -7.94 15.46
CA ALA A 117 -11.41 -7.28 14.26
C ALA A 117 -10.89 -7.86 12.95
N ALA A 118 -9.96 -8.81 13.02
CA ALA A 118 -9.43 -9.57 11.89
C ALA A 118 -10.24 -10.86 11.75
#